data_AF-A0A1A8TLW0-F1
#
_entry.id   AF-A0A1A8TLW0-F1
#
_cell.length_a   1.000
_cell.length_b   1.000
_cell.length_c   1.000
_cell.angle_alpha   90.00
_cell.angle_beta   90.00
_cell.angle_gamma   90.00
#
_symmetry.space_group_name_H-M   'P 1'
#
loop_
_entity.id
_entity.type
_entity.pdbx_description
1 polymer ?
#
loop_
_entity_poly.entity_id
_entity_poly.type
_entity_poly.pdbx_seq_one_letter_code
_entity_poly.pdbx_strand_id
1 'polypeptide(L)'
;MYLVYSVDLGILGKTMLSAFISFHLKLALAMLMPSWYQRDFFDDKAPSKHAHYRRFGKRYRAKRRLVRTIWTGTGFLMLIFPSPPILVGGLLFSTCLSFAILDETE
;
A
#
# COMPACT_ATOMS: atom_id res chain seq x y z
N MET A 1 12.30 18.83 -48.76
CA MET A 1 13.25 18.08 -47.91
C MET A 1 13.39 18.71 -46.51
N TYR A 2 13.61 20.02 -46.38
CA TYR A 2 13.73 20.71 -45.07
C TYR A 2 12.50 20.62 -44.14
N LEU A 3 11.28 20.58 -44.68
CA LEU A 3 10.05 20.47 -43.87
C LEU A 3 9.92 19.12 -43.13
N VAL A 4 10.44 18.02 -43.71
CA VAL A 4 10.37 16.68 -43.09
C VAL A 4 11.33 16.60 -41.90
N TYR A 5 12.56 17.09 -42.06
CA TYR A 5 13.55 17.15 -40.97
C TYR A 5 13.09 18.03 -39.80
N SER A 6 12.45 19.17 -40.05
CA SER A 6 11.92 20.02 -38.96
C SER A 6 10.81 19.34 -38.16
N VAL A 7 9.96 18.54 -38.82
CA VAL A 7 8.87 17.80 -38.15
C VAL A 7 9.44 16.64 -37.34
N ASP A 8 10.39 15.87 -37.89
CA ASP A 8 11.08 14.79 -37.18
C ASP A 8 11.88 15.30 -35.98
N LEU A 9 12.58 16.44 -36.11
CA LEU A 9 13.32 17.06 -35.01
C LEU A 9 12.38 17.53 -33.88
N GLY A 10 11.20 18.04 -34.24
CA GLY A 10 10.18 18.46 -33.27
C GLY A 10 9.51 17.29 -32.54
N ILE A 11 9.34 16.13 -33.20
CA ILE A 11 8.83 14.90 -32.59
C ILE A 11 9.89 14.28 -31.68
N LEU A 12 11.13 14.22 -32.14
CA LEU A 12 12.27 13.72 -31.37
C LEU A 12 12.53 14.58 -30.12
N GLY A 13 12.44 15.90 -30.23
CA GLY A 13 12.58 16.81 -29.10
C GLY A 13 11.52 16.57 -28.01
N LYS A 14 10.28 16.26 -28.39
CA LYS A 14 9.19 15.95 -27.43
C LYS A 14 9.40 14.62 -26.71
N THR A 15 9.85 13.58 -27.42
CA THR A 15 10.13 12.28 -26.80
C THR A 15 11.34 12.35 -25.88
N MET A 16 12.39 13.09 -26.26
CA MET A 16 13.56 13.29 -25.42
C MET A 16 13.24 14.15 -24.18
N LEU A 17 12.48 15.24 -24.32
CA LEU A 17 12.06 16.05 -23.19
C LEU A 17 11.24 15.24 -22.18
N SER A 18 10.31 14.41 -22.66
CA SER A 18 9.53 13.51 -21.81
C SER A 18 10.40 12.49 -21.09
N ALA A 19 11.43 11.94 -21.76
CA ALA A 19 12.41 11.04 -21.14
C ALA A 19 13.21 11.75 -20.04
N PHE A 20 13.65 13.00 -20.26
CA PHE A 20 14.35 13.79 -19.25
C PHE A 20 13.45 14.08 -18.05
N ILE A 21 12.22 14.54 -18.28
CA ILE A 21 11.27 14.83 -17.19
C ILE A 21 10.98 13.57 -16.37
N SER A 22 10.69 12.46 -17.03
CA SER A 22 10.42 11.19 -16.34
C SER A 22 11.63 10.68 -15.55
N PHE A 23 12.85 10.86 -16.06
CA PHE A 23 14.08 10.53 -15.34
C PHE A 23 14.25 11.37 -14.06
N HIS A 24 14.11 12.69 -14.16
CA HIS A 24 14.27 13.59 -13.02
C HIS A 24 13.18 13.38 -11.97
N LEU A 25 11.94 13.10 -12.40
CA LEU A 25 10.85 12.74 -11.49
C LEU A 25 11.15 11.45 -10.73
N LYS A 26 11.62 10.40 -11.41
CA LYS A 26 12.02 9.15 -10.76
C LYS A 26 13.17 9.36 -9.78
N LEU A 27 14.15 10.20 -10.12
CA LEU A 27 15.27 10.54 -9.23
C LEU A 27 14.83 11.31 -7.99
N ALA A 28 13.92 12.29 -8.14
CA ALA A 28 13.35 13.04 -7.03
C ALA A 28 12.51 12.15 -6.10
N LEU A 29 11.71 11.24 -6.68
CA LEU A 29 10.97 10.22 -5.93
C LEU A 29 11.91 9.29 -5.16
N ALA A 30 13.02 8.85 -5.78
CA ALA A 30 14.02 8.02 -5.11
C ALA A 30 14.69 8.75 -3.94
N MET A 31 14.99 10.05 -4.07
CA MET A 31 15.55 10.87 -2.98
C MET A 31 14.61 11.01 -1.78
N LEU A 32 13.30 11.13 -2.03
CA LEU A 32 12.30 11.30 -0.97
C LEU A 32 11.91 9.96 -0.31
N MET A 33 12.08 8.85 -1.03
CA MET A 33 11.77 7.52 -0.51
C MET A 33 12.88 6.96 0.38
N PRO A 34 12.51 6.21 1.44
CA PRO A 34 13.49 5.51 2.26
C PRO A 34 14.28 4.43 1.49
N SER A 35 15.53 4.20 1.89
CA SER A 35 16.47 3.29 1.21
C SER A 35 15.98 1.85 1.04
N TRP A 36 15.08 1.38 1.90
CA TRP A 36 14.45 0.05 1.81
C TRP A 36 13.36 -0.05 0.75
N TYR A 37 12.72 1.05 0.34
CA TYR A 37 11.69 1.06 -0.70
C TYR A 37 12.27 1.32 -2.10
N GLN A 38 13.48 1.87 -2.18
CA GLN A 38 14.17 2.14 -3.45
C GLN A 38 14.44 0.87 -4.26
N ARG A 39 14.73 -0.29 -3.62
CA ARG A 39 15.03 -1.53 -4.35
C ARG A 39 13.85 -2.05 -5.18
N ASP A 40 12.63 -1.98 -4.62
CA ASP A 40 11.42 -2.39 -5.33
C ASP A 40 11.07 -1.45 -6.48
N PHE A 41 11.45 -0.17 -6.39
CA PHE A 41 11.15 0.82 -7.42
C PHE A 41 11.99 0.65 -8.70
N PHE A 42 13.20 0.07 -8.58
CA PHE A 42 14.10 -0.14 -9.71
C PHE A 42 14.05 -1.58 -10.26
N ASP A 43 13.57 -2.55 -9.47
CA ASP A 43 13.53 -3.97 -9.84
C ASP A 43 12.14 -4.57 -9.57
N ASP A 44 11.23 -4.41 -10.54
CA ASP A 44 9.89 -5.01 -10.52
C ASP A 44 9.93 -6.56 -10.58
N LYS A 45 11.06 -7.17 -10.96
CA LYS A 45 11.16 -8.61 -11.24
C LYS A 45 11.71 -9.43 -10.08
N ALA A 46 12.38 -8.80 -9.12
CA ALA A 46 12.75 -9.43 -7.88
C ALA A 46 11.77 -8.97 -6.79
N PRO A 47 10.64 -9.66 -6.57
CA PRO A 47 9.79 -9.37 -5.41
C PRO A 47 10.64 -9.62 -4.18
N SER A 48 11.19 -8.54 -3.65
CA SER A 48 11.88 -8.54 -2.39
C SER A 48 10.91 -9.13 -1.37
N LYS A 49 11.42 -10.04 -0.54
CA LYS A 49 10.64 -10.72 0.49
C LYS A 49 10.37 -9.75 1.65
N HIS A 50 9.81 -8.57 1.36
CA HIS A 50 9.55 -7.51 2.31
C HIS A 50 8.32 -7.84 3.16
N ALA A 51 8.38 -7.47 4.44
CA ALA A 51 7.24 -7.58 5.37
C ALA A 51 5.98 -6.87 4.84
N HIS A 52 6.14 -5.87 3.97
CA HIS A 52 5.04 -5.16 3.33
C HIS A 52 4.22 -6.05 2.38
N TYR A 53 4.87 -6.91 1.59
CA TYR A 53 4.18 -7.86 0.70
C TYR A 53 3.40 -8.93 1.46
N ARG A 54 3.79 -9.22 2.71
CA ARG A 54 3.07 -10.16 3.60
C ARG A 54 1.61 -9.72 3.83
N ARG A 55 1.33 -8.42 3.78
CA ARG A 55 -0.01 -7.83 3.97
C ARG A 55 -0.94 -7.97 2.77
N PHE A 56 -0.44 -8.33 1.59
CA PHE A 56 -1.25 -8.43 0.36
C PHE A 56 -1.61 -9.87 -0.04
N GLY A 57 -1.19 -10.86 0.76
CA GLY A 57 -1.48 -12.27 0.52
C GLY A 57 -2.96 -12.62 0.63
N LYS A 58 -3.38 -13.68 -0.08
CA LYS A 58 -4.75 -14.25 0.01
C LYS A 58 -5.14 -14.60 1.47
N ARG A 59 -4.18 -15.09 2.26
CA ARG A 59 -4.34 -15.43 3.68
C ARG A 59 -4.62 -14.21 4.56
N TYR A 60 -3.94 -13.08 4.32
CA TYR A 60 -4.17 -11.82 5.03
C TYR A 60 -5.57 -11.24 4.73
N ARG A 61 -6.04 -11.34 3.48
CA ARG A 61 -7.40 -10.91 3.10
C ARG A 61 -8.51 -11.70 3.81
N ALA A 62 -8.34 -13.02 3.95
CA ALA A 62 -9.31 -13.85 4.67
C ALA A 62 -9.39 -13.47 6.16
N LYS A 63 -8.23 -13.28 6.81
CA LYS A 63 -8.16 -12.86 8.21
C LYS A 63 -8.72 -11.45 8.43
N ARG A 64 -8.50 -10.52 7.50
CA ARG A 64 -9.11 -9.18 7.56
C ARG A 64 -10.65 -9.24 7.50
N ARG A 65 -11.24 -10.20 6.78
CA ARG A 65 -12.70 -10.41 6.81
C ARG A 65 -13.17 -10.88 8.18
N LEU A 66 -12.43 -11.77 8.83
CA LEU A 66 -12.73 -12.23 10.19
C LEU A 66 -12.69 -11.07 11.18
N VAL A 67 -11.63 -10.26 11.16
CA VAL A 67 -11.53 -9.04 11.98
C VAL A 67 -12.70 -8.10 11.74
N ARG A 68 -13.10 -7.90 10.48
CA ARG A 68 -14.28 -7.09 10.16
C ARG A 68 -15.55 -7.66 10.80
N THR A 69 -15.76 -8.97 10.73
CA THR A 69 -16.92 -9.63 11.36
C THR A 69 -16.93 -9.44 12.88
N ILE A 70 -15.76 -9.55 13.53
CA ILE A 70 -15.62 -9.30 14.97
C ILE A 70 -16.03 -7.86 15.28
N TRP A 71 -15.48 -6.88 14.56
CA TRP A 71 -15.80 -5.48 14.77
C TRP A 71 -17.28 -5.15 14.52
N THR A 72 -17.92 -5.78 13.53
CA THR A 72 -19.37 -5.62 13.34
C THR A 72 -20.17 -6.22 14.49
N GLY A 73 -19.75 -7.36 15.02
CA GLY A 73 -20.39 -7.98 16.19
C GLY A 73 -20.21 -7.17 17.46
N THR A 74 -18.98 -6.69 17.73
CA THR A 74 -18.69 -5.84 18.87
C THR A 74 -19.44 -4.51 18.76
N GLY A 75 -19.44 -3.87 17.59
CA GLY A 75 -20.19 -2.64 17.36
C GLY A 75 -21.70 -2.82 17.57
N PHE A 76 -22.27 -3.93 17.12
CA PHE A 76 -23.68 -4.24 17.36
C PHE A 76 -23.98 -4.44 18.85
N LEU A 77 -23.11 -5.14 19.58
CA LEU A 77 -23.23 -5.33 21.03
C LEU A 77 -23.18 -3.99 21.79
N MET A 78 -22.30 -3.08 21.37
CA MET A 78 -22.18 -1.73 21.92
C MET A 78 -23.44 -0.89 21.70
N LEU A 79 -24.13 -1.08 20.56
CA LEU A 79 -25.39 -0.38 20.27
C LEU A 79 -26.56 -0.91 21.11
N ILE A 80 -26.63 -2.23 21.35
CA ILE A 80 -27.68 -2.82 22.18
C ILE A 80 -27.48 -2.46 23.65
N PHE A 81 -26.24 -2.53 24.14
CA PHE A 81 -25.91 -2.28 25.52
C PHE A 81 -24.84 -1.17 25.62
N PRO A 82 -25.25 0.11 25.52
CA PRO A 82 -24.34 1.25 25.58
C PRO A 82 -23.91 1.54 27.02
N SER A 83 -23.33 0.55 27.70
CA SER A 83 -22.74 0.72 29.03
C SER A 83 -21.24 0.97 28.90
N PRO A 84 -20.67 1.94 29.63
CA PRO A 84 -19.24 2.23 29.61
C PRO A 84 -18.32 1.00 29.79
N PRO A 85 -18.59 0.04 30.71
CA PRO A 85 -17.73 -1.14 30.85
C PRO A 85 -17.77 -2.07 29.63
N ILE A 86 -18.91 -2.21 28.97
CA ILE A 86 -19.02 -3.03 27.74
C ILE A 86 -18.30 -2.37 26.58
N LEU A 87 -18.36 -1.04 26.46
CA LEU A 87 -17.63 -0.30 25.44
C LEU A 87 -16.11 -0.49 25.59
N VAL A 88 -15.58 -0.25 26.79
CA VAL A 88 -14.15 -0.34 27.07
C VAL A 88 -13.66 -1.79 26.96
N GLY A 89 -14.36 -2.73 27.60
CA GLY A 89 -14.03 -4.15 27.54
C GLY A 89 -14.12 -4.71 26.12
N GLY A 90 -15.18 -4.35 25.38
CA GLY A 90 -15.37 -4.75 24.00
C GLY A 90 -14.30 -4.20 23.05
N LEU A 91 -13.89 -2.94 23.21
CA LEU A 91 -12.80 -2.34 22.43
C LEU A 91 -11.46 -3.02 22.71
N LEU A 92 -11.10 -3.17 23.99
CA LEU A 92 -9.83 -3.81 24.38
C LEU A 92 -9.80 -5.27 23.93
N PHE A 93 -10.88 -6.02 24.15
CA PHE A 93 -10.97 -7.40 23.71
C PHE A 93 -10.90 -7.52 22.17
N SER A 94 -11.66 -6.71 21.43
CA SER A 94 -11.67 -6.72 19.97
C SER A 94 -10.32 -6.32 19.38
N THR A 95 -9.62 -5.35 19.98
CA THR A 95 -8.27 -4.95 19.56
C THR A 95 -7.22 -6.03 19.85
N CYS A 96 -7.23 -6.63 21.04
CA CYS A 96 -6.38 -7.78 21.36
C CYS A 96 -6.62 -8.96 20.41
N LEU A 97 -7.89 -9.30 20.14
CA LEU A 97 -8.22 -10.38 19.19
C LEU A 97 -7.75 -10.04 17.77
N SER A 98 -7.95 -8.79 17.34
CA SER A 98 -7.50 -8.32 16.04
C SER A 98 -6.00 -8.47 15.89
N PHE A 99 -5.23 -8.10 16.92
CA PHE A 99 -3.78 -8.27 16.92
C PHE A 99 -3.37 -9.74 16.94
N ALA A 100 -3.95 -10.58 17.81
CA ALA A 100 -3.63 -12.01 17.85
C ALA A 100 -3.88 -12.72 16.51
N ILE A 101 -5.01 -12.41 15.85
CA ILE A 101 -5.37 -13.00 14.55
C ILE A 101 -4.41 -12.55 13.45
N LEU A 102 -4.01 -11.27 13.48
CA LEU A 102 -3.04 -10.71 12.53
C LEU A 102 -1.62 -11.20 12.81
N ASP A 103 -1.26 -11.47 14.06
CA ASP A 103 0.07 -11.92 14.46
C ASP A 103 0.36 -13.34 13.97
N GLU A 104 -0.62 -14.25 13.98
CA GLU A 104 -0.51 -15.58 13.35
C GLU A 104 -0.37 -15.56 11.80
N THR A 105 -0.01 -14.42 11.19
CA THR A 105 0.32 -14.34 9.76
C THR A 105 1.81 -14.42 9.47
N GLU A 106 2.62 -14.72 10.48
CA GLU A 106 4.03 -15.13 10.37
C GLU A 106 4.20 -16.37 9.49
#